data_AF-A0A847B769-F1
#
_entry.id   AF-A0A847B769-F1
#
_cell.length_a   1.000
_cell.length_b   1.000
_cell.length_c   1.000
_cell.angle_alpha   90.00
_cell.angle_beta   90.00
_cell.angle_gamma   90.00
#
_symmetry.space_group_name_H-M   'P 1'
#
loop_
_entity.id
_entity.type
_entity.pdbx_description
1 polymer ?
#
loop_
_entity_poly.entity_id
_entity_poly.type
_entity_poly.pdbx_seq_one_letter_code
_entity_poly.pdbx_strand_id
1 'polypeptide(L)'
;MIYKEWEDLKTIEDEKNPFSVLFEYPDGTRFYIEPIFYTKLISMIDHYKKEKKRILEAMKVLVKEHKKVIFTGSFVSPCTNENDYIYVELEDITNKLQIFVEDKSRGSDYGD
;
A
#
# COMPACT_ATOMS: atom_id res chain seq x y z
N MET A 1 -11.29 0.85 -10.72
CA MET A 1 -10.06 1.56 -10.31
C MET A 1 -8.93 1.02 -11.17
N ILE A 2 -8.04 1.87 -11.72
CA ILE A 2 -6.92 1.42 -12.57
C ILE A 2 -5.64 1.51 -11.74
N TYR A 3 -4.92 0.40 -11.60
CA TYR A 3 -3.70 0.26 -10.82
C TYR A 3 -2.47 0.31 -11.74
N LYS A 4 -2.07 1.51 -12.15
CA LYS A 4 -1.01 1.70 -13.16
C LYS A 4 0.35 1.16 -12.69
N GLU A 5 0.59 1.17 -11.39
CA GLU A 5 1.81 0.69 -10.75
C GLU A 5 2.06 -0.81 -10.95
N TRP A 6 1.01 -1.57 -11.26
CA TRP A 6 1.03 -3.03 -11.38
C TRP A 6 0.32 -3.51 -12.65
N GLU A 7 0.24 -2.69 -13.69
CA GLU A 7 -0.44 -3.03 -14.95
C GLU A 7 0.17 -4.25 -15.65
N ASP A 8 1.47 -4.47 -15.45
CA ASP A 8 2.21 -5.62 -15.99
C ASP A 8 2.02 -6.92 -15.17
N LEU A 9 1.34 -6.86 -14.02
CA LEU A 9 1.12 -8.01 -13.15
C LEU A 9 -0.20 -8.70 -13.46
N LYS A 10 -0.23 -10.01 -13.23
CA LYS A 10 -1.46 -10.78 -13.32
C LYS A 10 -2.38 -10.38 -12.18
N THR A 11 -3.59 -9.97 -12.53
CA THR A 11 -4.67 -9.73 -11.57
C THR A 11 -5.52 -10.99 -11.44
N ILE A 12 -5.91 -11.35 -10.22
CA ILE A 12 -6.74 -12.51 -9.90
C ILE A 12 -8.03 -12.01 -9.25
N GLU A 13 -9.18 -12.45 -9.77
CA GLU A 13 -10.46 -12.22 -9.12
C GLU A 13 -10.62 -13.17 -7.93
N ASP A 14 -10.98 -12.62 -6.78
CA ASP A 14 -11.21 -13.36 -5.55
C ASP A 14 -12.56 -12.98 -4.95
N GLU A 15 -13.54 -13.88 -5.12
CA GLU A 15 -14.91 -13.69 -4.66
C GLU A 15 -15.02 -13.52 -3.13
N LYS A 16 -14.03 -14.00 -2.36
CA LYS A 16 -14.02 -13.84 -0.90
C LYS A 16 -13.62 -12.43 -0.47
N ASN A 17 -12.82 -11.77 -1.28
CA ASN A 17 -12.27 -10.44 -1.00
C ASN A 17 -12.67 -9.47 -2.14
N PRO A 18 -13.97 -9.25 -2.39
CA PRO A 18 -14.47 -8.58 -3.59
C PRO A 18 -14.10 -7.10 -3.69
N PHE A 19 -13.67 -6.50 -2.59
CA PHE A 19 -13.26 -5.10 -2.53
C PHE A 19 -11.74 -4.91 -2.71
N SER A 20 -10.97 -5.98 -2.62
CA SER A 20 -9.51 -5.94 -2.70
C SER A 20 -9.04 -6.56 -4.00
N VAL A 21 -7.92 -6.07 -4.52
CA VAL A 21 -7.36 -6.59 -5.77
C VAL A 21 -6.15 -7.45 -5.47
N LEU A 22 -6.17 -8.70 -5.93
CA LEU A 22 -5.08 -9.65 -5.80
C LEU A 22 -4.17 -9.58 -7.03
N PHE A 23 -2.90 -9.31 -6.81
CA PHE A 23 -1.85 -9.33 -7.82
C PHE A 23 -0.92 -10.52 -7.61
N GLU A 24 -0.42 -11.10 -8.71
CA GLU A 24 0.53 -12.21 -8.74
C GLU A 24 1.74 -11.85 -9.61
N TYR A 25 2.94 -12.03 -9.05
CA TYR A 25 4.19 -11.94 -9.78
C TYR A 25 4.51 -13.25 -10.53
N PRO A 26 5.40 -13.22 -11.55
CA PRO A 26 5.78 -14.42 -12.32
C PRO A 26 6.38 -15.57 -11.49
N ASP A 27 6.95 -15.29 -10.32
CA ASP A 27 7.49 -16.29 -9.40
C ASP A 27 6.44 -16.87 -8.42
N GLY A 28 5.17 -16.52 -8.61
CA GLY A 28 4.05 -17.00 -7.79
C GLY A 28 3.86 -16.26 -6.47
N THR A 29 4.67 -15.23 -6.18
CA THR A 29 4.43 -14.35 -5.02
C THR A 29 3.20 -13.47 -5.25
N ARG A 30 2.42 -13.25 -4.18
CA ARG A 30 1.09 -12.62 -4.26
C ARG A 30 0.92 -11.52 -3.24
N PHE A 31 0.11 -10.53 -3.60
CA PHE A 31 -0.32 -9.52 -2.65
C PHE A 31 -1.70 -8.96 -2.96
N TYR A 32 -2.43 -8.60 -1.90
CA TYR A 32 -3.66 -7.83 -1.99
C TYR A 32 -3.38 -6.33 -1.82
N ILE A 33 -4.13 -5.51 -2.56
CA ILE A 33 -4.22 -4.08 -2.35
C ILE A 33 -5.65 -3.75 -1.92
N GLU A 34 -5.79 -3.22 -0.72
CA GLU A 34 -7.08 -2.67 -0.26
C GLU A 34 -7.33 -1.26 -0.83
N PRO A 35 -8.60 -0.88 -1.07
CA PRO A 35 -8.93 0.46 -1.60
C PRO A 35 -8.43 1.60 -0.70
N ILE A 36 -8.51 1.44 0.62
CA ILE A 36 -8.08 2.46 1.58
C ILE A 36 -6.55 2.59 1.53
N PHE A 37 -5.82 1.48 1.52
CA PHE A 37 -4.37 1.51 1.35
C PHE A 37 -3.97 2.21 0.06
N TYR A 38 -4.60 1.86 -1.07
CA TYR A 38 -4.27 2.47 -2.35
C TYR A 38 -4.54 3.97 -2.37
N THR A 39 -5.64 4.42 -1.77
CA THR A 39 -5.94 5.85 -1.65
C THR A 39 -4.85 6.59 -0.88
N LYS A 40 -4.41 6.04 0.26
CA LYS A 40 -3.29 6.58 1.05
C LYS A 40 -1.98 6.58 0.24
N LEU A 41 -1.69 5.49 -0.47
CA LEU A 41 -0.48 5.36 -1.29
C LEU A 41 -0.42 6.41 -2.40
N ILE A 42 -1.51 6.61 -3.15
CA ILE A 42 -1.57 7.61 -4.22
C ILE A 42 -1.39 9.03 -3.64
N SER A 43 -2.06 9.34 -2.53
CA SER A 43 -1.86 10.62 -1.84
C SER A 43 -0.39 10.81 -1.45
N MET A 44 0.25 9.81 -0.83
CA MET A 44 1.68 9.84 -0.49
C MET A 44 2.57 10.07 -1.71
N ILE A 45 2.32 9.36 -2.81
CA ILE A 45 3.05 9.50 -4.07
C ILE A 45 2.86 10.91 -4.66
N ASP A 46 1.66 11.48 -4.58
CA ASP A 46 1.38 12.81 -5.11
C ASP A 46 2.08 13.91 -4.30
N HIS A 47 2.15 13.77 -2.98
CA HIS A 47 2.87 14.68 -2.10
C HIS A 47 4.39 14.54 -2.23
N TYR A 48 4.89 13.30 -2.38
CA TYR A 48 6.31 12.97 -2.40
C TYR A 48 6.70 12.27 -3.72
N LYS A 49 6.45 12.94 -4.85
CA LYS A 49 6.65 12.36 -6.21
C LYS A 49 8.02 11.73 -6.43
N LYS A 50 9.08 12.30 -5.83
CA LYS A 50 10.45 11.78 -5.93
C LYS A 50 10.62 10.43 -5.23
N GLU A 51 9.79 10.15 -4.23
CA GLU A 51 9.83 8.93 -3.42
C GLU A 51 9.03 7.78 -4.04
N LYS A 52 8.21 8.05 -5.07
CA LYS A 52 7.35 7.04 -5.73
C LYS A 52 8.09 5.73 -5.97
N LYS A 53 9.26 5.81 -6.63
CA LYS A 53 10.05 4.62 -6.97
C LYS A 53 10.53 3.88 -5.72
N ARG A 54 10.98 4.59 -4.69
CA ARG A 54 11.47 3.99 -3.44
C ARG A 54 10.35 3.28 -2.68
N ILE A 55 9.17 3.86 -2.62
CA ILE A 55 7.99 3.27 -1.97
C ILE A 55 7.55 1.98 -2.70
N LEU A 56 7.40 2.03 -4.02
CA LEU A 56 6.98 0.85 -4.80
C LEU A 56 8.01 -0.28 -4.77
N GLU A 57 9.30 0.05 -4.80
CA GLU A 57 10.36 -0.96 -4.65
C GLU A 57 10.36 -1.57 -3.24
N ALA A 58 10.11 -0.78 -2.19
CA ALA A 58 9.99 -1.30 -0.83
C ALA A 58 8.78 -2.25 -0.68
N MET A 59 7.64 -1.91 -1.27
CA MET A 59 6.48 -2.81 -1.34
C MET A 59 6.84 -4.11 -2.05
N LYS A 60 7.47 -4.03 -3.22
CA LYS A 60 7.90 -5.21 -3.97
C LYS A 60 8.85 -6.10 -3.16
N VAL A 61 9.83 -5.52 -2.47
CA VAL A 61 10.76 -6.27 -1.60
C VAL A 61 9.99 -7.02 -0.52
N LEU A 62 9.04 -6.37 0.17
CA LEU A 62 8.20 -7.02 1.18
C LEU A 62 7.42 -8.22 0.61
N VAL A 63 6.83 -8.07 -0.58
CA VAL A 63 6.13 -9.19 -1.23
C VAL A 63 7.08 -10.34 -1.56
N LYS A 64 8.31 -10.05 -2.00
CA LYS A 64 9.31 -11.11 -2.28
C LYS A 64 9.78 -11.83 -1.02
N GLU A 65 9.97 -11.09 0.08
CA GLU A 65 10.43 -11.65 1.36
C GLU A 65 9.35 -12.52 2.02
N HIS A 66 8.10 -12.06 2.00
CA HIS A 66 7.00 -12.72 2.72
C HIS A 66 6.10 -13.60 1.84
N LYS A 67 6.20 -13.50 0.52
CA LYS A 67 5.45 -14.24 -0.52
C LYS A 67 3.94 -13.98 -0.58
N LYS A 68 3.31 -13.65 0.55
CA LYS A 68 1.88 -13.41 0.73
C LYS A 68 1.68 -12.18 1.62
N VAL A 69 1.30 -11.05 1.02
CA VAL A 69 1.13 -9.76 1.72
C VAL A 69 -0.25 -9.15 1.47
N ILE A 70 -0.89 -8.59 2.49
CA ILE A 70 -2.07 -7.73 2.37
C ILE A 70 -1.61 -6.32 2.71
N PHE A 71 -1.62 -5.43 1.72
CA PHE A 71 -1.45 -4.01 1.97
C PHE A 71 -2.79 -3.41 2.39
N THR A 72 -2.92 -3.10 3.68
CA THR A 72 -4.19 -2.74 4.32
C THR A 72 -4.22 -1.28 4.77
N GLY A 73 -5.42 -0.70 4.76
CA GLY A 73 -5.62 0.63 5.32
C GLY A 73 -5.61 0.67 6.85
N SER A 74 -5.86 -0.47 7.51
CA SER A 74 -5.98 -0.62 8.97
C SER A 74 -5.81 -2.09 9.40
N PHE A 75 -4.79 -2.38 10.21
CA PHE A 75 -4.60 -3.68 10.88
C PHE A 75 -5.74 -4.05 11.83
N VAL A 76 -6.38 -3.04 12.42
CA VAL A 76 -7.43 -3.24 13.43
C VAL A 76 -8.74 -3.68 12.78
N SER A 77 -8.98 -3.21 11.55
CA SER A 77 -10.20 -3.54 10.81
C SER A 77 -9.90 -3.69 9.31
N PRO A 78 -9.15 -4.73 8.91
CA PRO A 78 -8.83 -4.96 7.50
C PRO A 78 -10.11 -5.35 6.75
N CYS A 79 -10.22 -4.97 5.48
CA CYS A 79 -11.34 -5.38 4.63
C CYS A 79 -11.09 -6.69 3.90
N THR A 80 -9.83 -7.12 3.84
CA THR A 80 -9.36 -8.42 3.31
C THR A 80 -9.06 -9.34 4.48
N ASN A 81 -9.49 -10.60 4.43
CA ASN A 81 -9.14 -11.55 5.48
C ASN A 81 -8.63 -12.87 4.89
N GLU A 82 -7.32 -13.06 4.96
CA GLU A 82 -6.65 -14.30 4.56
C GLU A 82 -5.65 -14.73 5.64
N ASN A 83 -5.81 -15.95 6.15
CA ASN A 83 -5.05 -16.45 7.31
C ASN A 83 -3.53 -16.61 7.06
N ASP A 84 -3.13 -16.80 5.80
CA ASP A 84 -1.74 -17.07 5.41
C ASP A 84 -0.97 -15.82 4.96
N TYR A 85 -1.56 -14.63 5.11
CA TYR A 85 -0.98 -13.39 4.64
C TYR A 85 -0.54 -12.52 5.82
N ILE A 86 0.59 -11.84 5.66
CA ILE A 86 0.95 -10.75 6.58
C ILE A 86 0.21 -9.49 6.19
N TYR A 87 -0.16 -8.69 7.16
CA TYR A 87 -0.75 -7.37 6.94
C TYR A 87 0.38 -6.33 6.97
N VAL A 88 0.30 -5.32 6.12
CA VAL A 88 1.26 -4.22 6.04
C VAL A 88 0.50 -2.92 5.83
N GLU A 89 0.68 -1.95 6.71
CA GLU A 89 0.18 -0.59 6.53
C GLU A 89 1.18 0.28 5.76
N LEU A 90 0.73 1.44 5.26
CA LEU A 90 1.59 2.34 4.50
C LEU A 90 2.71 2.88 5.39
N GLU A 91 2.36 3.15 6.65
CA GLU A 91 3.23 3.66 7.69
C GLU A 91 4.41 2.73 7.97
N ASP A 92 4.24 1.41 7.88
CA ASP A 92 5.34 0.43 8.01
C ASP A 92 6.40 0.61 6.91
N ILE A 93 5.96 0.93 5.70
CA ILE A 93 6.82 1.14 4.53
C ILE A 93 7.52 2.50 4.64
N THR A 94 6.75 3.56 4.92
CA THR A 94 7.29 4.93 4.94
C THR A 94 8.23 5.16 6.12
N ASN A 95 7.95 4.58 7.29
CA ASN A 95 8.84 4.63 8.44
C ASN A 95 10.20 3.97 8.15
N LYS A 96 10.19 2.80 7.49
CA LYS A 96 11.43 2.10 7.09
C LYS A 96 12.25 2.91 6.08
N LEU A 97 11.58 3.71 5.24
CA LEU A 97 12.21 4.59 4.26
C LEU A 97 12.61 5.98 4.81
N GLN A 98 12.28 6.26 6.08
CA GLN A 98 12.43 7.57 6.71
C GLN A 98 11.70 8.69 5.95
N ILE A 99 10.56 8.35 5.33
CA ILE A 99 9.65 9.29 4.69
C ILE A 99 8.60 9.66 5.73
N PHE A 100 8.79 10.80 6.37
CA PHE A 100 7.87 11.29 7.38
C PHE A 100 6.89 12.26 6.74
N VAL A 101 5.59 12.02 6.96
CA VAL A 101 4.57 13.01 6.65
C VAL A 101 4.77 14.16 7.64
N GLU A 102 5.23 15.30 7.15
CA GLU A 102 5.29 16.50 7.98
C GLU A 102 3.85 16.92 8.30
N ASP A 103 3.47 16.81 9.57
CA ASP A 103 2.21 17.35 10.05
C ASP A 103 2.31 18.88 10.01
N LYS A 104 1.87 19.48 8.89
CA LYS A 104 1.72 20.94 8.78
C LYS A 104 0.48 21.45 9.51
N SER A 105 -0.02 20.74 10.52
CA SER A 105 -1.03 21.27 11.43
C SER A 105 -0.36 21.94 12.62
N ARG A 106 0.15 23.17 12.43
CA ARG A 106 0.25 24.17 13.49
C ARG A 106 0.66 25.54 12.96
N GLY A 107 -0.27 26.49 13.09
CA GLY A 107 -0.05 27.91 12.80
C GLY A 107 -1.15 28.48 11.92
N SER A 108 -2.40 28.45 12.38
CA SER A 108 -3.33 29.49 11.96
C SER A 108 -2.75 30.81 12.46
N ASP A 109 -2.10 31.55 11.56
CA ASP A 109 -1.94 33.00 11.70
C ASP A 109 -3.35 33.61 11.63
N TYR A 110 -4.09 33.49 12.73
CA TYR A 110 -5.06 34.51 13.09
C TYR A 110 -4.26 35.60 13.79
N GLY A 111 -3.58 36.41 12.98
CA GLY A 111 -3.01 37.68 13.39
C GLY A 111 -4.13 38.64 13.75
N ASP A 112 -3.95 39.27 14.92
CA ASP A 112 -4.70 40.35 15.56
C ASP A 112 -5.15 41.47 14.59
#